data_AF-A0A383B675-F1
#
_entry.id   AF-A0A383B675-F1
#
_cell.length_a   1.000
_cell.length_b   1.000
_cell.length_c   1.000
_cell.angle_alpha   90.00
_cell.angle_beta   90.00
_cell.angle_gamma   90.00
#
_symmetry.space_group_name_H-M   'P 1'
#
loop_
_entity.id
_entity.type
_entity.pdbx_description
1 polymer ?
#
loop_
_entity_poly.entity_id
_entity_poly.type
_entity_poly.pdbx_seq_one_letter_code
_entity_poly.pdbx_strand_id
1 'polypeptide(L)'
;MSLLVELYPYTSLKRTTKQSKRLYSTPSGDVPSVTTILDATKSAESRRALSAWRKRIGIQEAQRITSEAANIGTVVHSMLEYYIKGKEITPKSNIIYKRAEKLADIVIEQGFKNLNEVWGTEVSLFYPDLYAGTTDCVGMWKNKPAIIDFKTTKKPKKREWIDDYFLQGVA
;
A
#
# COMPACT_ATOMS: atom_id res chain seq x y z
N MET A 1 -17.30 -15.81 4.54
CA MET A 1 -17.71 -14.89 5.62
C MET A 1 -16.71 -13.74 5.67
N SER A 2 -17.16 -12.51 5.91
CA SER A 2 -16.30 -11.31 5.98
C SER A 2 -15.40 -11.34 7.23
N LEU A 3 -14.17 -10.85 7.11
CA LEU A 3 -13.27 -10.56 8.24
C LEU A 3 -13.46 -9.13 8.79
N LEU A 4 -14.13 -8.27 8.02
CA LEU A 4 -14.38 -6.88 8.39
C LEU A 4 -15.45 -6.78 9.48
N VAL A 5 -15.11 -6.08 10.55
CA VAL A 5 -15.98 -5.65 11.64
C VAL A 5 -15.93 -4.13 11.71
N GLU A 6 -17.08 -3.47 11.52
CA GLU A 6 -17.16 -2.00 11.50
C GLU A 6 -17.10 -1.39 12.90
N LEU A 7 -15.92 -1.44 13.51
CA LEU A 7 -15.70 -0.92 14.87
C LEU A 7 -15.60 0.61 14.91
N TYR A 8 -15.11 1.23 13.83
CA TYR A 8 -14.92 2.68 13.73
C TYR A 8 -15.54 3.24 12.44
N PRO A 9 -16.11 4.46 12.47
CA PRO A 9 -16.65 5.11 11.29
C PRO A 9 -15.53 5.78 10.47
N TYR A 10 -15.02 5.09 9.45
CA TYR A 10 -14.03 5.67 8.54
C TYR A 10 -14.69 6.53 7.46
N THR A 11 -14.40 7.83 7.47
CA THR A 11 -14.89 8.76 6.44
C THR A 11 -13.97 8.72 5.22
N SER A 12 -14.54 8.67 4.02
CA SER A 12 -13.76 8.76 2.79
C SER A 12 -13.23 10.17 2.58
N LEU A 13 -11.94 10.28 2.23
CA LEU A 13 -11.31 11.55 1.92
C LEU A 13 -11.19 11.73 0.41
N LYS A 14 -11.53 12.91 -0.10
CA LYS A 14 -11.35 13.24 -1.52
C LYS A 14 -9.87 13.43 -1.81
N ARG A 15 -9.35 12.69 -2.80
CA ARG A 15 -7.99 12.87 -3.31
C ARG A 15 -8.00 13.88 -4.46
N THR A 16 -7.09 14.85 -4.43
CA THR A 16 -6.90 15.83 -5.50
C THR A 16 -5.42 15.92 -5.89
N THR A 17 -5.15 16.38 -7.11
CA THR A 17 -3.79 16.65 -7.57
C THR A 17 -3.64 18.14 -7.81
N LYS A 18 -2.75 18.81 -7.07
CA LYS A 18 -2.40 20.22 -7.26
C LYS A 18 -0.90 20.33 -7.45
N GLN A 19 -0.46 21.07 -8.47
CA GLN A 19 0.97 21.26 -8.78
C GLN A 19 1.78 19.94 -8.82
N SER A 20 1.22 18.90 -9.44
CA SER A 20 1.81 17.56 -9.53
C SER A 20 2.04 16.84 -8.19
N LYS A 21 1.45 17.33 -7.09
CA LYS A 21 1.46 16.68 -5.77
C LYS A 21 0.08 16.12 -5.47
N ARG A 22 0.06 14.93 -4.87
CA ARG A 22 -1.18 14.29 -4.43
C ARG A 22 -1.55 14.82 -3.04
N LEU A 23 -2.73 15.41 -2.94
CA LEU A 23 -3.30 15.94 -1.71
C LEU A 23 -4.58 15.17 -1.35
N TYR A 24 -4.93 15.22 -0.08
CA TYR A 24 -6.22 14.82 0.43
C TYR A 24 -6.93 16.04 0.99
N SER A 25 -8.19 16.22 0.62
CA SER A 25 -9.06 17.22 1.21
C SER A 25 -9.61 16.68 2.53
N THR A 26 -9.16 17.28 3.62
CA THR A 26 -9.59 16.94 4.99
C THR A 26 -10.46 18.06 5.55
N PRO A 27 -11.18 17.83 6.67
CA PRO A 27 -11.94 18.90 7.33
C PRO A 27 -11.10 20.12 7.74
N SER A 28 -9.79 19.96 8.00
CA SER A 28 -8.92 21.06 8.40
C SER A 28 -8.16 21.73 7.24
N GLY A 29 -8.24 21.14 6.04
CA GLY A 29 -7.59 21.66 4.84
C GLY A 29 -7.03 20.56 3.94
N ASP A 30 -6.42 20.98 2.83
CA ASP A 30 -5.71 20.05 1.94
C ASP A 30 -4.32 19.73 2.51
N VAL A 31 -4.06 18.43 2.76
CA VAL A 31 -2.77 17.94 3.28
C VAL A 31 -2.11 16.96 2.29
N PRO A 32 -0.77 16.88 2.24
CA PRO A 32 -0.07 15.94 1.37
C PRO A 32 -0.29 14.48 1.79
N SER A 33 -0.12 13.56 0.83
CA SER A 33 -0.07 12.14 1.18
C SER A 33 1.22 11.77 1.92
N VAL A 34 1.17 10.78 2.81
CA VAL A 34 2.36 10.17 3.44
C VAL A 34 3.41 9.81 2.37
N THR A 35 2.98 9.18 1.27
CA THR A 35 3.86 8.81 0.15
C THR A 35 4.48 10.02 -0.56
N THR A 36 3.80 11.15 -0.62
CA THR A 36 4.32 12.39 -1.22
C THR A 36 5.41 12.98 -0.34
N ILE A 37 5.21 12.96 0.98
CA ILE A 37 6.22 13.41 1.95
C ILE A 37 7.47 12.52 1.84
N LEU A 38 7.30 11.20 1.94
CA LEU A 38 8.42 10.25 1.90
C LEU A 38 9.25 10.35 0.61
N ASP A 39 8.60 10.57 -0.54
CA ASP A 39 9.33 10.76 -1.80
C ASP A 39 10.12 12.08 -1.82
N ALA A 40 9.53 13.17 -1.31
CA ALA A 40 10.18 14.47 -1.23
C ALA A 40 11.36 14.48 -0.23
N THR A 41 11.25 13.76 0.88
CA THR A 41 12.26 13.71 1.95
C THR A 41 13.29 12.59 1.78
N LYS A 42 13.23 11.84 0.68
CA LYS A 42 14.17 10.74 0.38
C LYS A 42 15.62 11.20 0.47
N SER A 43 16.53 10.36 0.96
CA SER A 43 17.95 10.73 1.05
C SER A 43 18.58 10.91 -0.34
N ALA A 44 19.65 11.72 -0.42
CA ALA A 44 20.41 11.89 -1.65
C ALA A 44 21.03 10.56 -2.13
N GLU A 45 21.45 9.71 -1.19
CA GLU A 45 21.98 8.38 -1.47
C GLU A 45 20.93 7.47 -2.12
N SER A 46 19.74 7.37 -1.54
CA SER A 46 18.64 6.57 -2.08
C SER A 46 18.23 7.03 -3.48
N ARG A 47 18.20 8.35 -3.71
CA ARG A 47 17.95 8.93 -5.06
C ARG A 47 19.04 8.52 -6.06
N ARG A 48 20.31 8.58 -5.67
CA ARG A 48 21.44 8.17 -6.53
C ARG A 48 21.40 6.68 -6.83
N ALA A 49 21.13 5.84 -5.83
CA ALA A 49 21.02 4.39 -6.00
C ALA A 49 19.91 4.01 -6.99
N LEU A 50 18.74 4.64 -6.88
CA LEU A 50 17.63 4.42 -7.82
C LEU A 50 18.00 4.90 -9.23
N SER A 51 18.63 6.07 -9.37
CA SER A 51 19.10 6.59 -10.65
C SER A 51 20.14 5.69 -11.32
N ALA A 52 21.13 5.22 -10.54
CA ALA A 52 22.16 4.28 -11.00
C ALA A 52 21.54 2.95 -11.44
N TRP A 53 20.57 2.43 -10.70
CA TRP A 53 19.81 1.25 -11.10
C TRP A 53 19.10 1.46 -12.44
N ARG A 54 18.37 2.57 -12.61
CA ARG A 54 17.68 2.91 -13.87
C ARG A 54 18.66 3.02 -15.04
N LYS A 55 19.82 3.67 -14.84
CA LYS A 55 20.87 3.79 -15.85
C LYS A 55 21.43 2.42 -16.26
N ARG A 56 21.65 1.52 -15.29
CA ARG A 56 22.21 0.20 -15.53
C ARG A 56 21.32 -0.70 -16.38
N ILE A 57 20.00 -0.67 -16.15
CA ILE A 57 19.06 -1.55 -16.88
C ILE A 57 18.43 -0.86 -18.11
N GLY A 58 18.58 0.46 -18.23
CA GLY A 58 17.95 1.28 -19.27
C GLY A 58 16.59 1.85 -18.84
N ILE A 59 16.29 3.07 -19.29
CA ILE A 59 15.10 3.83 -18.88
C ILE A 59 13.80 3.10 -19.24
N GLN A 60 13.71 2.55 -20.46
CA GLN A 60 12.52 1.86 -20.92
C GLN A 60 12.24 0.59 -20.10
N GLU A 61 13.26 -0.22 -19.85
CA GLU A 61 13.12 -1.43 -19.05
C GLU A 61 12.84 -1.11 -17.57
N ALA A 62 13.47 -0.08 -17.02
CA ALA A 62 13.16 0.40 -15.68
C ALA A 62 11.70 0.84 -15.55
N GLN A 63 11.18 1.57 -16.55
CA GLN A 63 9.78 1.97 -16.59
C GLN A 63 8.87 0.75 -16.70
N ARG A 64 9.18 -0.20 -17.59
CA ARG A 64 8.42 -1.45 -17.75
C ARG A 64 8.32 -2.23 -16.44
N ILE A 65 9.46 -2.43 -15.75
CA ILE A 65 9.52 -3.14 -14.46
C ILE A 65 8.71 -2.40 -13.39
N THR A 66 8.84 -1.07 -13.33
CA THR A 66 8.14 -0.24 -12.34
C THR A 66 6.63 -0.28 -12.55
N SER A 67 6.16 -0.10 -13.79
CA SER A 67 4.74 -0.18 -14.15
C SER A 67 4.17 -1.57 -13.89
N GLU A 68 4.90 -2.63 -14.26
CA GLU A 68 4.48 -4.01 -14.00
C GLU A 68 4.35 -4.28 -12.51
N ALA A 69 5.32 -3.84 -11.70
CA ALA A 69 5.28 -4.01 -10.25
C ALA A 69 4.11 -3.24 -9.60
N ALA A 70 3.87 -1.99 -10.04
CA ALA A 70 2.74 -1.19 -9.57
C ALA A 70 1.40 -1.85 -9.90
N ASN A 71 1.22 -2.35 -11.13
CA ASN A 71 0.00 -3.02 -11.55
C ASN A 71 -0.25 -4.32 -10.77
N ILE A 72 0.78 -5.13 -10.53
CA ILE A 72 0.67 -6.33 -9.69
C ILE A 72 0.24 -5.94 -8.28
N GLY A 73 0.90 -4.94 -7.68
CA GLY A 73 0.56 -4.45 -6.34
C GLY A 73 -0.90 -4.01 -6.24
N THR A 74 -1.38 -3.18 -7.17
CA THR A 74 -2.79 -2.76 -7.21
C THR A 74 -3.75 -3.94 -7.23
N VAL A 75 -3.50 -4.95 -8.07
CA VAL A 75 -4.37 -6.13 -8.16
C VAL A 75 -4.33 -6.95 -6.86
N VAL A 76 -3.15 -7.12 -6.25
CA VAL A 76 -3.02 -7.80 -4.95
C VAL A 76 -3.84 -7.09 -3.88
N HIS A 77 -3.71 -5.77 -3.73
CA HIS A 77 -4.48 -5.03 -2.72
C HIS A 77 -5.99 -5.18 -2.95
N SER A 78 -6.46 -5.04 -4.19
CA SER A 78 -7.88 -5.25 -4.49
C SER A 78 -8.37 -6.67 -4.16
N MET A 79 -7.53 -7.69 -4.38
CA MET A 79 -7.87 -9.07 -4.01
C MET A 79 -7.96 -9.26 -2.50
N LEU A 80 -7.00 -8.70 -1.75
CA LEU A 80 -6.99 -8.77 -0.29
C LEU A 80 -8.18 -8.00 0.30
N GLU A 81 -8.51 -6.82 -0.23
CA GLU A 81 -9.69 -6.04 0.16
C GLU A 81 -10.98 -6.85 -0.06
N TYR A 82 -11.14 -7.48 -1.22
CA TYR A 82 -12.29 -8.33 -1.50
C TYR A 82 -12.37 -9.55 -0.59
N TYR A 83 -11.24 -10.20 -0.33
CA TYR A 83 -11.18 -11.32 0.61
C TYR A 83 -11.63 -10.87 2.01
N ILE A 84 -11.09 -9.77 2.52
CA ILE A 84 -11.45 -9.19 3.82
C ILE A 84 -12.95 -8.88 3.88
N LYS A 85 -13.52 -8.30 2.82
CA LYS A 85 -14.95 -7.96 2.73
C LYS A 85 -15.85 -9.17 2.43
N GLY A 86 -15.29 -10.36 2.27
CA GLY A 86 -16.03 -11.57 1.89
C GLY A 86 -16.71 -11.46 0.51
N LYS A 87 -16.16 -10.65 -0.40
CA LYS A 87 -16.69 -10.44 -1.75
C LYS A 87 -16.08 -11.44 -2.73
N GLU A 88 -16.88 -11.87 -3.69
CA GLU A 88 -16.40 -12.70 -4.79
C GLU A 88 -15.52 -11.89 -5.74
N ILE A 89 -14.47 -12.53 -6.25
CA ILE A 89 -13.55 -11.95 -7.22
C ILE A 89 -13.78 -12.66 -8.55
N THR A 90 -14.06 -11.90 -9.61
CA THR A 90 -14.08 -12.46 -10.97
C THR A 90 -12.65 -12.69 -11.47
N PRO A 91 -12.25 -13.93 -11.77
CA PRO A 91 -10.93 -14.23 -12.29
C PRO A 91 -10.67 -13.56 -13.64
N LYS A 92 -9.43 -13.14 -13.89
CA LYS A 92 -9.01 -12.61 -15.20
C LYS A 92 -7.84 -13.42 -15.74
N SER A 93 -7.82 -13.63 -17.06
CA SER A 93 -6.85 -14.50 -17.71
C SER A 93 -5.47 -13.87 -17.93
N ASN A 94 -5.34 -12.54 -17.77
CA ASN A 94 -4.09 -11.84 -18.05
C ASN A 94 -2.97 -12.20 -17.06
N ILE A 95 -1.72 -12.08 -17.52
CA ILE A 95 -0.54 -12.51 -16.75
C ILE A 95 -0.34 -11.73 -15.44
N ILE A 96 -0.70 -10.44 -15.40
CA ILE A 96 -0.60 -9.62 -14.19
C ILE A 96 -1.55 -10.16 -13.12
N TYR A 97 -2.79 -10.47 -13.52
CA TYR A 97 -3.80 -11.02 -12.63
C TYR A 97 -3.37 -12.38 -12.06
N LYS A 98 -2.95 -13.33 -12.91
CA LYS A 98 -2.49 -14.65 -12.45
C LYS A 98 -1.29 -14.59 -11.51
N ARG A 99 -0.40 -13.60 -11.68
CA ARG A 99 0.73 -13.38 -10.76
C ARG A 99 0.27 -12.78 -9.45
N ALA A 100 -0.64 -11.80 -9.50
CA ALA A 100 -1.20 -11.17 -8.32
C ALA A 100 -2.02 -12.16 -7.49
N GLU A 101 -2.82 -13.02 -8.12
CA GLU A 101 -3.60 -14.08 -7.47
C GLU A 101 -2.70 -14.96 -6.59
N LYS A 102 -1.63 -15.52 -7.15
CA LYS A 102 -0.66 -16.32 -6.38
C LYS A 102 -0.04 -15.56 -5.19
N LEU A 103 0.22 -14.27 -5.35
CA LEU A 103 0.78 -13.45 -4.27
C LEU A 103 -0.27 -13.17 -3.18
N ALA A 104 -1.52 -12.92 -3.58
CA ALA A 104 -2.63 -12.73 -2.66
C ALA A 104 -2.90 -14.01 -1.86
N ASP A 105 -2.90 -15.17 -2.52
CA ASP A 105 -3.06 -16.48 -1.87
C ASP A 105 -1.99 -16.70 -0.80
N ILE A 106 -0.73 -16.38 -1.08
CA ILE A 106 0.35 -16.46 -0.07
C ILE A 106 0.04 -15.56 1.15
N VAL A 107 -0.41 -14.33 0.92
CA VAL A 107 -0.74 -13.40 2.00
C VAL A 107 -1.95 -13.90 2.81
N ILE A 108 -2.96 -14.47 2.15
CA ILE A 108 -4.14 -15.03 2.81
C ILE A 108 -3.75 -16.28 3.62
N GLU A 109 -3.07 -17.24 3.00
CA GLU A 109 -2.74 -18.54 3.61
C GLU A 109 -1.67 -18.44 4.69
N GLN A 110 -0.75 -17.47 4.61
CA GLN A 110 0.37 -17.37 5.53
C GLN A 110 0.30 -16.12 6.41
N GLY A 111 -0.03 -14.98 5.81
CA GLY A 111 -0.23 -13.73 6.52
C GLY A 111 -1.46 -13.81 7.41
N PHE A 112 -2.66 -14.01 6.84
CA PHE A 112 -3.90 -13.82 7.60
C PHE A 112 -4.16 -14.85 8.70
N LYS A 113 -3.31 -15.89 8.83
CA LYS A 113 -3.31 -16.83 9.97
C LYS A 113 -3.32 -16.14 11.34
N ASN A 114 -2.70 -14.97 11.46
CA ASN A 114 -2.67 -14.20 12.71
C ASN A 114 -3.52 -12.93 12.66
N LEU A 115 -4.34 -12.75 11.61
CA LEU A 115 -5.25 -11.63 11.47
C LEU A 115 -6.64 -12.09 11.92
N ASN A 116 -6.96 -11.82 13.18
CA ASN A 116 -8.17 -12.31 13.81
C ASN A 116 -9.42 -11.51 13.40
N GLU A 117 -9.24 -10.20 13.26
CA GLU A 117 -10.31 -9.24 13.01
C GLU A 117 -9.76 -8.07 12.21
N VAL A 118 -10.52 -7.57 11.25
CA VAL A 118 -10.20 -6.35 10.50
C VAL A 118 -11.21 -5.28 10.84
N TRP A 119 -10.75 -4.11 11.28
CA TRP A 119 -11.60 -2.97 11.58
C TRP A 119 -11.79 -2.05 10.38
N GLY A 120 -10.85 -2.05 9.43
CA GLY A 120 -10.92 -1.27 8.21
C GLY A 120 -9.92 -1.78 7.17
N THR A 121 -10.25 -1.69 5.88
CA THR A 121 -9.36 -2.00 4.77
C THR A 121 -9.53 -0.97 3.65
N GLU A 122 -8.40 -0.50 3.10
CA GLU A 122 -8.35 0.60 2.12
C GLU A 122 -9.09 1.87 2.62
N VAL A 123 -8.99 2.15 3.92
CA VAL A 123 -9.65 3.29 4.57
C VAL A 123 -8.74 4.51 4.64
N SER A 124 -9.32 5.70 4.53
CA SER A 124 -8.58 6.95 4.60
C SER A 124 -8.37 7.39 6.05
N LEU A 125 -7.14 7.79 6.38
CA LEU A 125 -6.76 8.33 7.67
C LEU A 125 -6.06 9.67 7.47
N PHE A 126 -6.18 10.58 8.43
CA PHE A 126 -5.46 11.85 8.40
C PHE A 126 -5.06 12.29 9.80
N TYR A 127 -3.91 12.98 9.87
CA TYR A 127 -3.52 13.77 11.00
C TYR A 127 -3.80 15.24 10.67
N PRO A 128 -4.60 15.96 11.48
CA PRO A 128 -4.98 17.34 11.19
C PRO A 128 -3.76 18.21 10.84
N ASP A 129 -3.89 18.96 9.75
CA ASP A 129 -2.91 19.96 9.27
C ASP A 129 -1.51 19.43 8.90
N LEU A 130 -1.30 18.11 8.92
CA LEU A 130 0.02 17.51 8.70
C LEU A 130 0.07 16.63 7.45
N TYR A 131 -0.70 15.53 7.43
CA TYR A 131 -0.69 14.57 6.32
C TYR A 131 -1.91 13.66 6.33
N ALA A 132 -2.14 12.97 5.22
CA ALA A 132 -3.15 11.93 5.11
C ALA A 132 -2.65 10.71 4.32
N GLY A 133 -3.36 9.60 4.48
CA GLY A 133 -3.01 8.34 3.85
C GLY A 133 -4.22 7.45 3.63
N THR A 134 -4.00 6.36 2.91
CA THR A 134 -4.92 5.23 2.85
C THR A 134 -4.18 4.06 3.45
N THR A 135 -4.73 3.47 4.51
CA THR A 135 -4.15 2.27 5.12
C THR A 135 -4.70 1.03 4.40
N ASP A 136 -3.84 0.05 4.15
CA ASP A 136 -4.26 -1.19 3.50
C ASP A 136 -5.21 -1.97 4.42
N CYS A 137 -4.85 -2.07 5.71
CA CYS A 137 -5.61 -2.77 6.72
C CYS A 137 -5.32 -2.22 8.14
N VAL A 138 -6.36 -2.14 8.96
CA VAL A 138 -6.28 -1.87 10.40
C VAL A 138 -7.10 -2.92 11.13
N GLY A 139 -6.55 -3.52 12.18
CA GLY A 139 -7.22 -4.62 12.89
C GLY A 139 -6.35 -5.30 13.94
N MET A 140 -6.72 -6.53 14.29
CA MET A 140 -6.05 -7.33 15.31
C MET A 140 -5.05 -8.31 14.68
N TRP A 141 -3.76 -7.99 14.82
CA TRP A 141 -2.66 -8.87 14.41
C TRP A 141 -2.00 -9.50 15.63
N LYS A 142 -1.99 -10.84 15.72
CA LYS A 142 -1.44 -11.57 16.89
C LYS A 142 -2.01 -11.03 18.22
N ASN A 143 -3.32 -10.83 18.26
CA ASN A 143 -4.04 -10.26 19.40
C ASN A 143 -3.58 -8.85 19.83
N LYS A 144 -2.97 -8.07 18.93
CA LYS A 144 -2.60 -6.68 19.16
C LYS A 144 -3.20 -5.77 18.09
N PRO A 145 -3.77 -4.62 18.47
CA PRO A 145 -4.18 -3.60 17.51
C PRO A 145 -2.99 -3.17 16.65
N ALA A 146 -3.15 -3.19 15.33
CA ALA A 146 -2.08 -2.88 14.39
C ALA A 146 -2.59 -2.18 13.13
N ILE A 147 -1.76 -1.28 12.61
CA ILE A 147 -1.77 -0.89 11.20
C ILE A 147 -0.96 -1.95 10.44
N ILE A 148 -1.54 -2.46 9.36
CA ILE A 148 -0.99 -3.55 8.57
C ILE A 148 -0.87 -3.05 7.13
N ASP A 149 0.34 -3.10 6.59
CA ASP A 149 0.66 -2.67 5.23
C ASP A 149 1.18 -3.88 4.44
N PHE A 150 0.48 -4.19 3.34
CA PHE A 150 0.76 -5.35 2.50
C PHE A 150 1.79 -4.96 1.45
N LYS A 151 2.93 -5.67 1.42
CA LYS A 151 3.99 -5.40 0.44
C LYS A 151 4.24 -6.58 -0.47
N THR A 152 4.33 -6.30 -1.77
CA THR A 152 4.86 -7.24 -2.77
C THR A 152 6.30 -6.88 -3.12
N THR A 153 7.13 -7.89 -3.37
CA THR A 153 8.53 -7.67 -3.80
C THR A 153 8.99 -8.78 -4.74
N LYS A 154 9.84 -8.44 -5.72
CA LYS A 154 10.48 -9.42 -6.61
C LYS A 154 11.74 -10.05 -6.00
N LYS A 155 12.35 -9.38 -5.02
CA LYS A 155 13.59 -9.80 -4.36
C LYS A 155 13.47 -9.60 -2.86
N PRO A 156 14.05 -10.49 -2.04
CA PRO A 156 14.18 -10.25 -0.60
C PRO A 156 14.78 -8.87 -0.33
N LYS A 157 14.19 -8.17 0.63
CA LYS A 157 14.62 -6.83 1.04
C LYS A 157 15.46 -6.95 2.30
N LYS A 158 16.56 -6.19 2.36
CA LYS A 158 17.31 -6.01 3.59
C LYS A 158 16.62 -4.94 4.45
N ARG A 159 16.73 -5.04 5.76
CA ARG A 159 16.05 -4.17 6.73
C ARG A 159 16.40 -2.70 6.53
N GLU A 160 17.65 -2.42 6.20
CA GLU A 160 18.20 -1.08 5.94
C GLU A 160 17.74 -0.47 4.61
N TRP A 161 17.08 -1.24 3.73
CA TRP A 161 16.56 -0.74 2.44
C TRP A 161 15.09 -0.32 2.51
N ILE A 162 14.44 -0.50 3.65
CA ILE A 162 12.99 -0.39 3.78
C ILE A 162 12.57 0.51 4.94
N ASP A 163 13.42 1.45 5.36
CA ASP A 163 13.06 2.42 6.41
C ASP A 163 11.79 3.20 6.07
N ASP A 164 11.60 3.56 4.79
CA ASP A 164 10.37 4.19 4.29
C ASP A 164 9.11 3.35 4.60
N TYR A 165 9.21 2.02 4.71
CA TYR A 165 8.06 1.17 5.04
C TYR A 165 7.66 1.33 6.50
N PHE A 166 8.63 1.43 7.40
CA PHE A 166 8.38 1.67 8.82
C PHE A 166 7.84 3.08 9.03
N LEU A 167 8.40 4.08 8.33
CA LEU A 167 7.89 5.44 8.35
C LEU A 167 6.45 5.52 7.85
N GLN A 168 6.13 4.80 6.76
CA GLN A 168 4.74 4.71 6.29
C GLN A 168 3.82 4.05 7.32
N GLY A 169 4.29 3.02 8.04
CA GLY A 169 3.49 2.30 9.02
C GLY A 169 3.21 3.06 10.32
N VAL A 170 4.07 4.01 10.71
CA VAL A 170 3.87 4.86 11.90
C VAL A 170 3.21 6.20 11.59
N ALA A 171 3.15 6.59 10.32
CA ALA A 171 2.54 7.83 9.87
C ALA A 171 1.02 7.71 9.84
#